data_AF-A0A6B2LCX2-F1
#
_entry.id   AF-A0A6B2LCX2-F1
#
_cell.length_a   1.000
_cell.length_b   1.000
_cell.length_c   1.000
_cell.angle_alpha   90.00
_cell.angle_beta   90.00
_cell.angle_gamma   90.00
#
_symmetry.space_group_name_H-M   'P 1'
#
loop_
_entity.id
_entity.type
_entity.pdbx_description
1 polymer ?
#
loop_
_entity_poly.entity_id
_entity_poly.type
_entity_poly.pdbx_seq_one_letter_code
_entity_poly.pdbx_strand_id
1 'polypeptide(L)'
;MFCFPFGVAVDSEGNVFVSDSGNHRIRKIDTTGLVTTVAGELQGYKDGNRKEARFDYPAHIAIDSQGNIYVADEWNNRIRRINRNGDVITIGIEENLLCRPSGIAIRPNSNILIADTLHNRIIEFANVGLSHSWPTSHHQIPITLKDKIELILLIWKSILPKDVQIYITQKIIYLELARLT
;
A
#
# COMPACT_ATOMS: atom_id res chain seq x y z
N MET A 1 3.08 25.02 -11.18
CA MET A 1 4.46 24.99 -10.67
C MET A 1 4.60 23.85 -9.66
N PHE A 2 5.75 23.17 -9.66
CA PHE A 2 6.13 22.20 -8.63
C PHE A 2 6.71 22.92 -7.40
N CYS A 3 6.62 22.32 -6.23
CA CYS A 3 7.20 22.80 -4.98
C CYS A 3 7.82 21.61 -4.24
N PHE A 4 9.14 21.65 -4.05
CA PHE A 4 9.93 20.55 -3.48
C PHE A 4 9.57 19.18 -4.06
N PRO A 5 9.71 18.93 -5.37
CA PRO A 5 9.50 17.59 -5.91
C PRO A 5 10.62 16.64 -5.45
N PHE A 6 10.29 15.50 -4.87
CA PHE A 6 11.28 14.57 -4.29
C PHE A 6 11.45 13.26 -5.08
N GLY A 7 10.34 12.67 -5.50
CA GLY A 7 10.29 11.34 -6.11
C GLY A 7 9.75 11.39 -7.53
N VAL A 8 10.27 10.50 -8.37
CA VAL A 8 9.86 10.35 -9.76
C VAL A 8 9.76 8.87 -10.12
N ALA A 9 8.77 8.50 -10.93
CA ALA A 9 8.64 7.16 -11.50
C ALA A 9 8.07 7.27 -12.92
N VAL A 10 8.35 6.27 -13.75
CA VAL A 10 7.88 6.23 -15.14
C VAL A 10 7.03 4.97 -15.32
N ASP A 11 5.85 5.11 -15.91
CA ASP A 11 5.01 3.95 -16.24
C ASP A 11 5.43 3.29 -17.57
N SER A 12 4.80 2.16 -17.91
CA SER A 12 5.07 1.43 -19.16
C SER A 12 4.64 2.19 -20.42
N GLU A 13 3.84 3.25 -20.29
CA GLU A 13 3.40 4.11 -21.39
C GLU A 13 4.34 5.32 -21.59
N GLY A 14 5.36 5.47 -20.74
CA GLY A 14 6.31 6.57 -20.77
C GLY A 14 5.84 7.83 -20.07
N ASN A 15 4.73 7.78 -19.32
CA ASN A 15 4.30 8.90 -18.50
C ASN A 15 5.16 9.01 -17.23
N VAL A 16 5.49 10.23 -16.84
CA VAL A 16 6.29 10.52 -15.64
C VAL A 16 5.37 10.91 -14.49
N PHE A 17 5.49 10.22 -13.37
CA PHE A 17 4.82 10.56 -12.14
C PHE A 17 5.80 11.27 -11.21
N VAL A 18 5.33 12.26 -10.47
CA VAL A 18 6.16 13.08 -9.60
C VAL A 18 5.43 13.27 -8.27
N SER A 19 6.11 13.05 -7.15
CA SER A 19 5.65 13.55 -5.86
C SER A 19 6.01 15.03 -5.77
N ASP A 20 4.99 15.88 -5.79
CA ASP A 20 5.11 17.32 -5.68
C ASP A 20 4.96 17.67 -4.19
N SER A 21 6.00 17.32 -3.41
CA SER A 21 5.92 17.09 -1.97
C SER A 21 5.48 18.31 -1.18
N GLY A 22 6.02 19.49 -1.51
CA GLY A 22 5.62 20.77 -0.91
C GLY A 22 4.22 21.23 -1.29
N ASN A 23 3.59 20.60 -2.30
CA ASN A 23 2.20 20.81 -2.67
C ASN A 23 1.29 19.64 -2.25
N HIS A 24 1.79 18.66 -1.50
CA HIS A 24 1.00 17.56 -0.93
C HIS A 24 0.20 16.75 -1.98
N ARG A 25 0.77 16.53 -3.17
CA ARG A 25 0.08 15.89 -4.29
C ARG A 25 0.98 15.05 -5.17
N ILE A 26 0.38 14.11 -5.88
CA ILE A 26 1.03 13.32 -6.93
C ILE A 26 0.63 13.88 -8.30
N ARG A 27 1.62 14.11 -9.15
CA ARG A 27 1.47 14.70 -10.47
C ARG A 27 1.82 13.69 -11.55
N LYS A 28 1.21 13.85 -12.72
CA LYS A 28 1.53 13.10 -13.93
C LYS A 28 1.96 14.11 -15.00
N ILE A 29 3.04 13.82 -15.69
CA ILE A 29 3.50 14.47 -16.90
C ILE A 29 3.33 13.42 -18.01
N ASP A 30 2.44 13.67 -18.96
CA ASP A 30 2.27 12.74 -20.08
C ASP A 30 3.39 12.88 -21.12
N THR A 31 3.37 12.04 -22.14
CA THR A 31 4.38 12.02 -23.21
C THR A 31 4.37 13.29 -24.07
N THR A 32 3.35 14.15 -23.94
CA THR A 32 3.28 15.48 -24.59
C THR A 32 3.81 16.60 -23.70
N GLY A 33 4.11 16.31 -22.43
CA GLY A 33 4.56 17.28 -21.42
C GLY A 33 3.43 17.92 -20.62
N LEU A 34 2.17 17.51 -20.79
CA LEU A 34 1.04 18.06 -20.05
C LEU A 34 1.07 17.58 -18.60
N VAL A 35 1.01 18.52 -17.66
CA VAL A 35 1.03 18.23 -16.22
C VAL A 35 -0.38 18.21 -15.64
N THR A 36 -0.80 17.07 -15.11
CA THR A 36 -2.08 16.88 -14.41
C THR A 36 -1.88 16.44 -12.96
N THR A 37 -2.92 16.56 -12.14
CA THR A 37 -2.93 16.04 -10.76
C THR A 37 -3.60 14.68 -10.74
N VAL A 38 -2.87 13.68 -10.25
CA VAL A 38 -3.34 12.31 -10.08
C VAL A 38 -4.21 12.20 -8.83
N ALA A 39 -3.68 12.65 -7.69
CA ALA A 39 -4.40 12.71 -6.41
C ALA A 39 -3.73 13.71 -5.45
N GLY A 40 -4.50 14.17 -4.46
CA GLY A 40 -4.02 15.12 -3.47
C GLY A 40 -4.29 16.57 -3.86
N GLU A 41 -4.52 17.40 -2.85
CA GLU A 41 -4.77 18.84 -3.00
C GLU A 41 -4.43 19.62 -1.73
N LEU A 42 -4.77 19.04 -0.57
CA LEU A 42 -4.52 19.63 0.74
C LEU A 42 -3.61 18.75 1.57
N GLN A 43 -2.81 19.40 2.43
CA GLN A 43 -2.02 18.72 3.45
C GLN A 43 -2.91 17.90 4.40
N GLY A 44 -2.39 16.76 4.82
CA GLY A 44 -2.92 15.95 5.92
C GLY A 44 -3.13 14.50 5.53
N TYR A 45 -3.99 13.81 6.28
CA TYR A 45 -4.25 12.39 6.08
C TYR A 45 -5.73 12.14 5.82
N LYS A 46 -6.03 11.59 4.65
CA LYS A 46 -7.36 11.08 4.29
C LYS A 46 -7.24 10.11 3.11
N ASP A 47 -7.84 8.93 3.22
CA ASP A 47 -8.10 8.02 2.09
C ASP A 47 -9.36 8.47 1.32
N GLY A 48 -9.49 8.09 0.06
CA GLY A 48 -10.62 8.44 -0.78
C GLY A 48 -10.25 8.65 -2.24
N ASN A 49 -11.19 9.19 -3.03
CA ASN A 49 -10.93 9.53 -4.42
C ASN A 49 -9.88 10.66 -4.57
N ARG A 50 -9.44 10.92 -5.80
CA ARG A 50 -8.38 11.90 -6.13
C ARG A 50 -8.52 13.29 -5.48
N LYS A 51 -9.74 13.78 -5.23
CA LYS A 51 -10.01 15.12 -4.64
C LYS A 51 -10.08 15.08 -3.11
N GLU A 52 -10.47 13.94 -2.56
CA GLU A 52 -10.63 13.78 -1.12
C GLU A 52 -9.36 13.31 -0.43
N ALA A 53 -8.54 12.54 -1.16
CA ALA A 53 -7.29 12.04 -0.65
C ALA A 53 -6.36 13.19 -0.26
N ARG A 54 -5.73 13.04 0.90
CA ARG A 54 -4.73 14.00 1.42
C ARG A 54 -3.43 13.28 1.67
N PHE A 55 -2.33 13.98 1.42
CA PHE A 55 -0.97 13.54 1.69
C PHE A 55 -0.29 14.58 2.59
N ASP A 56 0.75 14.15 3.30
CA ASP A 56 1.64 15.04 4.02
C ASP A 56 3.09 14.73 3.67
N TYR A 57 3.67 15.64 2.86
CA TYR A 57 5.02 15.54 2.33
C TYR A 57 5.32 14.18 1.63
N PRO A 58 4.59 13.82 0.56
CA PRO A 58 4.86 12.55 -0.14
C PRO A 58 6.29 12.53 -0.69
N ALA A 59 7.09 11.52 -0.33
CA ALA A 59 8.51 11.43 -0.64
C ALA A 59 8.76 10.66 -1.95
N HIS A 60 9.06 9.36 -1.89
CA HIS A 60 9.28 8.53 -3.09
C HIS A 60 7.98 7.88 -3.59
N ILE A 61 7.98 7.51 -4.87
CA ILE A 61 6.89 6.80 -5.53
C ILE A 61 7.43 5.60 -6.31
N ALA A 62 6.64 4.54 -6.43
CA ALA A 62 6.92 3.40 -7.29
C ALA A 62 5.65 2.95 -8.01
N ILE A 63 5.78 2.34 -9.18
CA ILE A 63 4.63 1.93 -10.02
C ILE A 63 4.72 0.43 -10.25
N ASP A 64 3.64 -0.31 -9.96
CA ASP A 64 3.58 -1.74 -10.26
C ASP A 64 3.20 -2.01 -11.73
N SER A 65 3.32 -3.27 -12.16
CA SER A 65 2.96 -3.71 -13.52
C SER A 65 1.48 -3.50 -13.87
N GLN A 66 0.62 -3.30 -12.87
CA GLN A 66 -0.81 -3.02 -13.04
C GLN A 66 -1.08 -1.51 -13.12
N GLY A 67 -0.05 -0.67 -13.01
CA GLY A 67 -0.14 0.78 -13.04
C GLY A 67 -0.68 1.41 -11.75
N ASN A 68 -0.65 0.68 -10.62
CA ASN A 68 -0.89 1.31 -9.32
C ASN A 68 0.36 2.05 -8.87
N ILE A 69 0.16 3.22 -8.26
CA ILE A 69 1.22 4.06 -7.74
C ILE A 69 1.29 3.89 -6.23
N TYR A 70 2.46 3.55 -5.73
CA TYR A 70 2.75 3.45 -4.30
C TYR A 70 3.51 4.70 -3.89
N VAL A 71 3.07 5.32 -2.80
CA VAL A 71 3.56 6.62 -2.33
C VAL A 71 4.02 6.48 -0.89
N ALA A 72 5.24 6.94 -0.61
CA ALA A 72 5.71 7.10 0.75
C ALA A 72 5.16 8.42 1.27
N ASP A 73 4.11 8.35 2.09
CA ASP A 73 3.45 9.51 2.67
C ASP A 73 4.17 9.85 3.97
N GLU A 74 5.32 10.50 3.82
CA GLU A 74 6.42 10.52 4.80
C GLU A 74 5.97 11.03 6.16
N TRP A 75 5.29 12.18 6.21
CA TRP A 75 4.91 12.81 7.48
C TRP A 75 3.66 12.16 8.09
N ASN A 76 2.89 11.45 7.27
CA ASN A 76 1.82 10.58 7.75
C ASN A 76 2.30 9.19 8.19
N ASN A 77 3.59 8.89 8.08
CA ASN A 77 4.22 7.62 8.49
C ASN A 77 3.58 6.38 7.85
N ARG A 78 3.16 6.46 6.59
CA ARG A 78 2.37 5.41 5.93
C ARG A 78 2.77 5.23 4.47
N ILE A 79 2.43 4.06 3.90
CA ILE A 79 2.42 3.88 2.46
C ILE A 79 0.99 3.98 1.95
N ARG A 80 0.84 4.69 0.83
CA ARG A 80 -0.44 4.90 0.17
C ARG A 80 -0.38 4.25 -1.20
N ARG A 81 -1.48 3.65 -1.64
CA ARG A 81 -1.62 3.12 -3.00
C ARG A 81 -2.70 3.90 -3.74
N ILE A 82 -2.37 4.37 -4.93
CA ILE A 82 -3.29 5.01 -5.87
C ILE A 82 -3.56 4.02 -7.01
N ASN A 83 -4.83 3.70 -7.25
CA ASN A 83 -5.21 2.87 -8.41
C ASN A 83 -5.32 3.72 -9.70
N ARG A 84 -5.59 3.09 -10.84
CA ARG A 84 -5.77 3.80 -12.13
C ARG A 84 -6.94 4.78 -12.17
N ASN A 85 -7.93 4.64 -11.29
CA ASN A 85 -9.06 5.57 -11.16
C ASN A 85 -8.71 6.80 -10.29
N GLY A 86 -7.55 6.80 -9.63
CA GLY A 86 -7.13 7.85 -8.71
C GLY A 86 -7.64 7.67 -7.28
N ASP A 87 -8.19 6.49 -6.94
CA ASP A 87 -8.57 6.19 -5.55
C ASP A 87 -7.33 5.87 -4.74
N VAL A 88 -7.24 6.50 -3.57
CA VAL A 88 -6.12 6.38 -2.64
C VAL A 88 -6.56 5.60 -1.41
N ILE A 89 -5.80 4.56 -1.09
CA ILE A 89 -5.94 3.78 0.13
C ILE A 89 -4.62 3.71 0.89
N THR A 90 -4.69 3.54 2.20
CA THR A 90 -3.52 3.19 3.01
C THR A 90 -3.26 1.69 2.96
N ILE A 91 -2.00 1.30 2.78
CA ILE A 91 -1.55 -0.11 2.83
C ILE A 91 -0.56 -0.31 3.98
N GLY A 92 -0.61 -1.48 4.62
CA GLY A 92 0.11 -1.75 5.87
C GLY A 92 -0.64 -1.15 7.07
N ILE A 93 -1.42 -1.98 7.76
CA ILE A 93 -2.41 -1.56 8.76
C ILE A 93 -2.04 -1.92 10.21
N GLU A 94 -0.76 -1.84 10.57
CA GLU A 94 -0.39 -1.77 11.99
C GLU A 94 0.02 -0.33 12.33
N GLU A 95 -0.60 0.24 13.35
CA GLU A 95 -0.17 1.56 13.86
C GLU A 95 1.31 1.51 14.26
N ASN A 96 2.03 2.59 13.96
CA ASN A 96 3.47 2.75 14.25
C ASN A 96 4.41 1.74 13.59
N LEU A 97 3.96 1.03 12.56
CA LEU A 97 4.84 0.12 11.83
C LEU A 97 5.97 0.84 11.08
N LEU A 98 5.73 2.07 10.64
CA LEU A 98 6.67 2.89 9.88
C LEU A 98 6.91 4.23 10.58
N CYS A 99 8.07 4.82 10.35
CA CYS A 99 8.46 6.14 10.81
C CYS A 99 9.28 6.85 9.72
N ARG A 100 8.66 7.87 9.11
CA ARG A 100 9.14 8.60 7.93
C ARG A 100 9.60 7.68 6.81
N PRO A 101 8.71 6.85 6.25
CA PRO A 101 9.07 6.09 5.07
C PRO A 101 9.48 7.06 3.97
N SER A 102 10.65 6.85 3.37
CA SER A 102 11.20 7.78 2.37
C SER A 102 11.33 7.15 0.99
N GLY A 103 11.80 5.90 0.92
CA GLY A 103 12.04 5.17 -0.32
C GLY A 103 11.09 3.99 -0.50
N ILE A 104 10.61 3.75 -1.73
CA ILE A 104 9.84 2.58 -2.13
C ILE A 104 10.50 1.91 -3.34
N ALA A 105 10.53 0.58 -3.36
CA ALA A 105 10.80 -0.20 -4.57
C ALA A 105 9.83 -1.39 -4.66
N ILE A 106 9.48 -1.80 -5.87
CA ILE A 106 8.58 -2.93 -6.11
C ILE A 106 9.38 -4.05 -6.74
N ARG A 107 9.34 -5.23 -6.14
CA ARG A 107 9.97 -6.44 -6.67
C ARG A 107 9.16 -7.05 -7.80
N PRO A 108 9.76 -7.89 -8.66
CA PRO A 108 9.02 -8.60 -9.72
C PRO A 108 7.87 -9.49 -9.21
N ASN A 109 7.91 -9.94 -7.95
CA ASN A 109 6.84 -10.68 -7.29
C ASN A 109 5.76 -9.75 -6.66
N SER A 110 5.78 -8.47 -7.03
CA SER A 110 4.93 -7.39 -6.51
C SER A 110 5.16 -6.98 -5.06
N ASN A 111 6.05 -7.64 -4.30
CA ASN A 111 6.36 -7.22 -2.94
C ASN A 111 6.98 -5.82 -2.91
N ILE A 112 6.68 -5.08 -1.85
CA ILE A 112 7.05 -3.68 -1.70
C ILE A 112 8.15 -3.59 -0.67
N LEU A 113 9.31 -3.08 -1.09
CA LEU A 113 10.41 -2.70 -0.23
C LEU A 113 10.25 -1.24 0.18
N ILE A 114 10.39 -0.96 1.46
CA ILE A 114 10.22 0.38 2.04
C ILE A 114 11.44 0.70 2.88
N ALA A 115 12.02 1.88 2.66
CA ALA A 115 13.00 2.46 3.59
C ALA A 115 12.25 3.12 4.76
N ASP A 116 12.22 2.44 5.90
CA ASP A 116 11.64 2.92 7.16
C ASP A 116 12.69 3.77 7.90
N THR A 117 12.82 5.00 7.42
CA THR A 117 14.02 5.84 7.60
C THR A 117 14.39 6.05 9.06
N LEU A 118 13.45 6.42 9.91
CA LEU A 118 13.77 6.72 11.33
C LEU A 118 13.93 5.47 12.19
N HIS A 119 13.47 4.31 11.72
CA HIS A 119 13.79 3.02 12.34
C HIS A 119 15.07 2.39 11.78
N ASN A 120 15.78 3.06 10.87
CA ASN A 120 17.04 2.59 10.27
C ASN A 120 16.96 1.18 9.66
N ARG A 121 15.84 0.84 9.02
CA ARG A 121 15.61 -0.50 8.45
C ARG A 121 14.95 -0.46 7.08
N ILE A 122 15.09 -1.56 6.35
CA ILE A 122 14.28 -1.84 5.17
C ILE A 122 13.23 -2.87 5.55
N ILE A 123 11.96 -2.58 5.24
CA ILE A 123 10.87 -3.54 5.43
C ILE A 123 10.41 -4.03 4.06
N GLU A 124 10.16 -5.32 3.95
CA GLU A 124 9.43 -5.90 2.84
C GLU A 124 7.99 -6.21 3.26
N PHE A 125 7.03 -5.78 2.44
CA PHE A 125 5.63 -6.14 2.58
C PHE A 125 5.19 -6.97 1.39
N ALA A 126 4.53 -8.09 1.69
CA ALA A 126 3.83 -8.86 0.68
C ALA A 126 2.68 -8.00 0.13
N ASN A 127 2.75 -7.68 -1.17
CA ASN A 127 1.61 -7.09 -1.87
C ASN A 127 0.67 -8.22 -2.25
N VAL A 128 0.03 -8.81 -1.23
CA VAL A 128 -1.08 -9.73 -1.44
C VAL A 128 -2.16 -8.90 -2.10
N GLY A 129 -2.29 -9.04 -3.42
CA GLY A 129 -3.21 -8.30 -4.24
C GLY A 129 -4.59 -8.33 -3.59
N LEU A 130 -4.98 -7.22 -2.97
CA LEU A 130 -6.36 -7.02 -2.52
C LEU A 130 -7.21 -6.75 -3.76
N SER A 131 -7.36 -7.77 -4.61
CA SER A 131 -8.57 -7.99 -5.39
C SER A 131 -9.60 -8.65 -4.47
N HIS A 132 -9.95 -7.96 -3.39
CA HIS A 132 -11.25 -8.18 -2.78
C HIS A 132 -12.09 -6.96 -3.13
N SER A 133 -12.89 -7.13 -4.18
CA SER A 133 -14.11 -6.35 -4.34
C SER A 133 -14.90 -6.48 -3.05
N TRP A 134 -14.94 -5.42 -2.26
CA TRP A 134 -15.94 -5.30 -1.20
C TRP A 134 -17.31 -5.36 -1.88
N PRO A 135 -18.28 -6.16 -1.39
CA PRO A 135 -19.64 -6.03 -1.87
C PRO A 135 -20.09 -4.60 -1.54
N THR A 136 -20.37 -3.80 -2.57
CA THR A 136 -21.04 -2.52 -2.42
C THR A 136 -22.51 -2.78 -2.12
N SER A 137 -22.84 -2.94 -0.83
CA SER A 137 -24.19 -2.65 -0.36
C SER A 137 -24.16 -2.25 1.13
N HIS A 138 -24.91 -1.20 1.41
CA HIS A 138 -24.93 -0.46 2.65
C HIS A 138 -25.45 -1.28 3.84
N HIS A 139 -24.56 -1.83 4.67
CA HIS A 139 -24.66 -1.94 6.14
C HIS A 139 -23.41 -2.67 6.64
N GLN A 140 -22.36 -1.93 7.00
CA GLN A 140 -21.17 -2.50 7.63
C GLN A 140 -21.48 -2.85 9.09
N ILE A 141 -21.75 -4.12 9.35
CA ILE A 141 -21.44 -4.70 10.66
C ILE A 141 -19.91 -4.81 10.70
N PRO A 142 -19.20 -4.18 11.66
CA PRO A 142 -17.76 -4.35 11.76
C PRO A 142 -17.46 -5.80 12.12
N ILE A 143 -17.06 -6.59 11.12
CA ILE A 143 -16.51 -7.93 11.34
C ILE A 143 -15.19 -7.75 12.11
N THR A 144 -15.14 -8.36 13.28
CA THR A 144 -14.04 -8.24 14.23
C THR A 144 -12.78 -8.93 13.67
N LEU A 145 -11.60 -8.63 14.23
CA LEU A 145 -10.35 -9.31 13.88
C LEU A 145 -10.48 -10.84 14.02
N LYS A 146 -11.30 -11.29 14.99
CA LYS A 146 -11.64 -12.70 15.21
C LYS A 146 -12.35 -13.31 14.00
N ASP A 147 -13.34 -12.62 13.45
CA ASP A 147 -14.11 -13.10 12.30
C ASP A 147 -13.25 -13.21 11.03
N LYS A 148 -12.27 -12.31 10.87
CA LYS A 148 -11.29 -12.37 9.78
C LYS A 148 -10.33 -13.55 9.93
N ILE A 149 -9.88 -13.83 11.15
CA ILE A 149 -9.01 -15.00 11.44
C ILE A 149 -9.78 -16.30 11.19
N GLU A 150 -11.03 -16.40 11.62
CA GLU A 150 -11.87 -17.59 11.39
C GLU A 150 -12.08 -17.89 9.90
N LEU A 151 -12.25 -16.86 9.08
CA LEU A 151 -12.38 -17.02 7.63
C LEU A 151 -11.08 -17.54 6.97
N ILE A 152 -9.92 -17.03 7.39
CA ILE A 152 -8.61 -17.48 6.90
C ILE A 152 -8.36 -18.94 7.28
N LEU A 153 -8.72 -19.34 8.50
CA LEU A 153 -8.62 -20.73 8.95
C LEU A 153 -9.50 -21.67 8.15
N LEU A 154 -10.72 -21.25 7.79
CA LEU A 154 -11.64 -22.06 7.00
C LEU A 154 -11.06 -22.36 5.61
N ILE A 155 -10.41 -21.36 5.01
CA ILE A 155 -9.73 -21.49 3.70
C ILE A 155 -8.50 -22.40 3.82
N TRP A 156 -7.69 -22.26 4.87
CA TRP A 156 -6.52 -23.12 5.01
C TRP A 156 -6.87 -24.57 5.33
N LYS A 157 -7.93 -24.82 6.11
CA LYS A 157 -8.43 -26.17 6.36
C LYS A 157 -8.95 -26.88 5.11
N SER A 158 -9.37 -26.14 4.07
CA SER A 158 -9.86 -26.75 2.83
C SER A 158 -8.76 -27.06 1.81
N ILE A 159 -7.55 -26.51 2.00
CA ILE A 159 -6.45 -26.62 1.03
C ILE A 159 -5.26 -27.42 1.61
N LEU A 160 -5.12 -27.49 2.93
CA LEU A 160 -4.03 -28.22 3.58
C LEU A 160 -4.30 -29.74 3.65
N PRO A 161 -3.25 -30.58 3.52
CA PRO A 161 -3.33 -32.00 3.84
C PRO A 161 -3.85 -32.27 5.25
N LYS A 162 -4.58 -33.38 5.43
CA LYS A 162 -5.31 -33.70 6.69
C LYS A 162 -4.39 -33.88 7.91
N ASP A 163 -3.10 -34.06 7.68
CA ASP A 163 -2.04 -34.25 8.67
C ASP A 163 -1.37 -32.93 9.12
N VAL A 164 -1.71 -31.78 8.53
CA VAL A 164 -1.18 -30.48 8.94
C VAL A 164 -2.01 -29.90 10.09
N GLN A 165 -1.38 -29.68 11.24
CA GLN A 165 -1.99 -28.95 12.36
C GLN A 165 -1.67 -27.44 12.27
N ILE A 166 -2.70 -26.61 12.44
CA ILE A 166 -2.59 -25.14 12.45
C ILE A 166 -2.69 -24.66 13.90
N TYR A 167 -1.67 -23.95 14.38
CA TYR A 167 -1.69 -23.32 15.70
C TYR A 167 -1.82 -21.80 15.56
N ILE A 168 -2.69 -21.21 16.37
CA ILE A 168 -2.89 -19.76 16.43
C ILE A 168 -2.44 -19.28 17.80
N THR A 169 -1.54 -18.30 17.81
CA THR A 169 -1.22 -17.55 19.03
C THR A 169 -1.72 -16.11 18.86
N GLN A 170 -1.95 -15.40 19.97
CA GLN A 170 -2.51 -14.04 19.97
C GLN A 170 -1.64 -12.98 19.28
N LYS A 171 -0.52 -13.33 18.66
CA LYS A 171 0.38 -12.35 18.03
C LYS A 171 0.84 -12.65 16.59
N ILE A 172 1.06 -13.90 16.16
CA ILE A 172 1.55 -14.20 14.79
C ILE A 172 1.10 -15.62 14.38
N ILE A 173 0.83 -15.83 13.09
CA ILE A 173 0.61 -17.16 12.48
C ILE A 173 1.96 -17.73 12.03
N TYR A 174 2.34 -18.92 12.53
CA TYR A 174 3.46 -19.72 12.01
C TYR A 174 2.93 -21.00 11.35
N LEU A 175 3.52 -21.42 10.24
CA LEU A 175 3.37 -22.76 9.65
C LEU A 175 4.58 -23.59 10.06
N GLU A 176 4.38 -24.64 10.85
CA GLU A 176 5.44 -25.60 11.17
C GLU A 176 5.07 -26.98 10.60
N LEU A 177 5.90 -27.49 9.68
CA LEU A 177 5.76 -28.84 9.13
C LEU A 177 6.37 -29.82 10.14
N ALA A 178 5.56 -30.36 11.05
CA ALA A 178 6.00 -31.47 11.88
C ALA A 178 6.16 -32.73 11.00
N ARG A 179 7.41 -33.13 10.73
CA ARG A 179 7.69 -34.49 10.24
C ARG A 179 7.46 -35.46 11.39
N LEU A 180 6.43 -36.28 11.28
CA LEU A 180 6.28 -37.46 12.13
C LEU A 180 7.37 -38.47 11.72
N THR A 181 8.29 -38.76 12.64
CA THR A 181 9.08 -40.01 12.62
C THR A 181 8.22 -41.16 13.08
#